data_AF-S3L393-F1
#
_entry.id   AF-S3L393-F1
#
_cell.length_a   1.000
_cell.length_b   1.000
_cell.length_c   1.000
_cell.angle_alpha   90.00
_cell.angle_beta   90.00
_cell.angle_gamma   90.00
#
_symmetry.space_group_name_H-M   'P 1'
#
loop_
_entity.id
_entity.type
_entity.pdbx_description
1 polymer ?
#
loop_
_entity_poly.entity_id
_entity_poly.type
_entity_poly.pdbx_seq_one_letter_code
_entity_poly.pdbx_strand_id
1 'polypeptide(L)'
;MKKNNARRFILLCAFILPLYALSLSGCRQPSASTAPGKKGAGSSFRKKPQVNHAVPQNPYELVEADVLEAFGLTKGKQSPFEAAEKIDSGNSILPSIVFTQKEVTAYDDEAGAFTVKVKGTKNGKSFEKEMTVSGFSNPYVANPQSIDTTGGKGALKLDEGIEHNHSIEKYTEKANANIADFFKAPLTVLLENGTSVTLGDFPGYTLTATLEKRGENKIKIVPVYTAKSHKKSADGTETVTPTPHYSNFTRLSELLTKDYFTEKDVFEYVLSKTDDSVIKAYPNEFASSFYALAKQTGGSPEALFDDSRLEPYKIRYQTKDADEYMQLDITCGISNPKNGGINADDYKGELTVKFCIATQEQLANQGEITAIKTIKRLGYAKITNAAELKNQLFFDMSSKPNPSAEAIKTWKRKKFDRVPLLRIGDDGAVVLAANPLPDGPDKPFCLCINGEATLSNYLGCKAYGASKTRNNKVIFIENIQLQKKFDETDLQVKVQLMGSGSVLTLTMNPGGAYR
;
A
#
# COMPACT_ATOMS: atom_id res chain seq x y z
N MET A 1 12.98 -13.11 -43.91
CA MET A 1 13.34 -11.68 -43.87
C MET A 1 13.48 -11.24 -42.43
N LYS A 2 14.66 -10.73 -42.07
CA LYS A 2 15.04 -10.27 -40.73
C LYS A 2 14.22 -9.03 -40.33
N LYS A 3 13.74 -8.98 -39.09
CA LYS A 3 13.71 -7.75 -38.28
C LYS A 3 13.77 -8.11 -36.80
N ASN A 4 14.95 -7.83 -36.24
CA ASN A 4 15.24 -7.85 -34.81
C ASN A 4 14.35 -6.85 -34.07
N ASN A 5 13.96 -7.17 -32.83
CA ASN A 5 13.97 -6.20 -31.75
C ASN A 5 14.02 -6.92 -30.40
N ALA A 6 15.22 -6.92 -29.82
CA ALA A 6 15.45 -7.23 -28.43
C ALA A 6 15.15 -5.98 -27.60
N ARG A 7 14.31 -6.09 -26.57
CA ARG A 7 14.24 -5.10 -25.49
C ARG A 7 14.60 -5.77 -24.18
N ARG A 8 15.81 -5.45 -23.72
CA ARG A 8 16.32 -5.76 -22.39
C ARG A 8 15.64 -4.83 -21.39
N PHE A 9 15.08 -5.42 -20.34
CA PHE A 9 14.75 -4.77 -19.09
C PHE A 9 16.05 -4.38 -18.38
N ILE A 10 16.23 -3.11 -18.06
CA ILE A 10 17.20 -2.64 -17.06
C ILE A 10 16.41 -1.80 -16.06
N LEU A 11 16.30 -2.35 -14.86
CA LEU A 11 15.91 -1.68 -13.63
C LEU A 11 17.21 -1.12 -13.03
N LEU A 12 17.31 0.20 -12.83
CA LEU A 12 18.30 0.74 -11.87
C LEU A 12 17.82 2.06 -11.29
N CYS A 13 17.82 2.06 -9.97
CA CYS A 13 17.31 3.03 -9.03
C CYS A 13 17.91 4.43 -9.21
N ALA A 14 17.06 5.46 -9.18
CA ALA A 14 17.47 6.83 -8.89
C ALA A 14 16.93 7.23 -7.52
N PHE A 15 17.78 7.13 -6.50
CA PHE A 15 17.62 7.81 -5.22
C PHE A 15 17.87 9.31 -5.45
N ILE A 16 16.88 10.16 -5.19
CA ILE A 16 17.07 11.60 -5.07
C ILE A 16 17.15 11.92 -3.57
N LEU A 17 18.37 12.13 -3.09
CA LEU A 17 18.69 12.79 -1.82
C LEU A 17 18.74 14.30 -2.05
N PRO A 18 18.05 15.15 -1.27
CA PRO A 18 18.39 16.56 -1.20
C PRO A 18 19.49 16.77 -0.15
N LEU A 19 20.70 17.09 -0.65
CA LEU A 19 21.81 17.61 0.12
C LEU A 19 21.50 19.09 0.45
N TYR A 20 21.15 19.42 1.70
CA TYR A 20 21.18 20.79 2.19
C TYR A 20 22.52 21.03 2.90
N ALA A 21 23.45 21.68 2.21
CA ALA A 21 24.66 22.22 2.80
C ALA A 21 24.46 23.70 3.12
N LEU A 22 24.67 24.04 4.39
CA LEU A 22 24.80 25.39 4.91
C LEU A 22 25.98 26.13 4.26
N SER A 23 25.77 27.37 3.84
CA SER A 23 26.85 28.36 3.69
C SER A 23 26.42 29.72 4.22
N LEU A 24 26.85 30.01 5.46
CA LEU A 24 26.96 31.36 6.02
C LEU A 24 28.42 31.79 5.90
N SER A 25 28.67 32.95 5.28
CA SER A 25 29.83 33.85 5.38
C SER A 25 29.73 34.78 4.15
N GLY A 26 29.53 36.09 4.21
CA GLY A 26 30.08 37.10 5.11
C GLY A 26 30.60 38.22 4.20
N CYS A 27 29.78 39.24 3.91
CA CYS A 27 30.21 40.40 3.13
C CYS A 27 30.94 41.41 4.05
N ARG A 28 32.21 41.69 3.75
CA ARG A 28 32.91 42.92 4.15
C ARG A 28 32.94 43.91 2.98
N GLN A 29 32.81 45.18 3.35
CA GLN A 29 32.63 46.38 2.53
C GLN A 29 33.79 46.73 1.56
N PRO A 30 33.55 47.68 0.62
CA PRO A 30 34.34 47.88 -0.60
C PRO A 30 35.44 48.94 -0.47
N SER A 31 36.40 48.92 -1.38
CA SER A 31 37.31 50.04 -1.62
C SER A 31 37.51 50.31 -3.11
N ALA A 32 37.37 51.60 -3.44
CA ALA A 32 37.90 52.34 -4.58
C ALA A 32 37.31 52.08 -5.98
N SER A 33 36.47 53.03 -6.42
CA SER A 33 36.35 53.43 -7.81
C SER A 33 37.31 54.58 -8.12
N THR A 34 38.00 54.51 -9.26
CA THR A 34 38.64 55.66 -9.92
C THR A 34 37.66 56.23 -10.94
N ALA A 35 37.45 57.54 -10.89
CA ALA A 35 36.83 58.31 -11.96
C ALA A 35 37.74 59.49 -12.30
N PRO A 36 37.71 60.02 -13.53
CA PRO A 36 38.14 61.40 -13.76
C PRO A 36 36.95 62.24 -14.25
N GLY A 37 36.54 63.19 -13.42
CA GLY A 37 35.71 64.33 -13.81
C GLY A 37 36.52 65.62 -13.76
N LYS A 38 36.38 66.43 -14.81
CA LYS A 38 37.06 67.71 -15.03
C LYS A 38 36.75 68.80 -13.98
N LYS A 39 37.71 69.72 -13.94
CA LYS A 39 37.86 71.00 -13.22
C LYS A 39 36.62 71.92 -13.17
N GLY A 40 36.54 72.69 -12.08
CA GLY A 40 35.88 74.00 -12.00
C GLY A 40 36.05 74.62 -10.61
N ALA A 41 36.82 75.71 -10.51
CA ALA A 41 37.18 76.41 -9.28
C ALA A 41 36.16 77.50 -8.90
N GLY A 42 36.02 77.80 -7.60
CA GLY A 42 35.27 78.93 -7.07
C GLY A 42 35.31 79.02 -5.55
N SER A 43 35.56 80.20 -5.01
CA SER A 43 36.11 80.52 -3.69
C SER A 43 35.14 80.60 -2.49
N SER A 44 35.69 80.34 -1.29
CA SER A 44 35.50 81.03 0.00
C SER A 44 34.07 81.31 0.54
N PHE A 45 33.67 80.63 1.62
CA PHE A 45 33.52 81.19 2.99
C PHE A 45 33.00 80.09 3.94
N ARG A 46 33.66 79.90 5.08
CA ARG A 46 33.31 78.94 6.14
C ARG A 46 31.92 79.24 6.73
N LYS A 47 31.00 78.28 6.67
CA LYS A 47 30.01 78.01 7.73
C LYS A 47 30.19 76.55 8.18
N LYS A 48 30.51 76.35 9.46
CA LYS A 48 30.55 75.02 10.09
C LYS A 48 29.14 74.40 10.05
N PRO A 49 28.96 73.13 9.63
CA PRO A 49 27.71 72.41 9.85
C PRO A 49 27.59 72.02 11.32
N GLN A 50 26.43 72.28 11.92
CA GLN A 50 26.02 71.72 13.20
C GLN A 50 25.97 70.19 13.10
N VAL A 51 26.70 69.53 14.00
CA VAL A 51 26.56 68.10 14.25
C VAL A 51 25.32 67.93 15.13
N ASN A 52 24.27 67.31 14.60
CA ASN A 52 23.20 66.78 15.43
C ASN A 52 23.75 65.56 16.17
N HIS A 53 23.97 65.70 17.47
CA HIS A 53 24.28 64.58 18.35
C HIS A 53 23.06 63.65 18.41
N ALA A 54 23.22 62.41 17.95
CA ALA A 54 22.31 61.35 18.35
C ALA A 54 22.36 61.23 19.87
N VAL A 55 21.20 61.34 20.52
CA VAL A 55 21.04 61.20 21.98
C VAL A 55 21.61 59.83 22.40
N PRO A 56 22.43 59.73 23.46
CA PRO A 56 22.91 58.45 23.95
C PRO A 56 21.72 57.59 24.41
N GLN A 57 21.45 56.47 23.74
CA GLN A 57 20.49 55.49 24.27
C GLN A 57 21.07 54.87 25.54
N ASN A 58 20.31 54.96 26.63
CA ASN A 58 20.65 54.30 27.89
C ASN A 58 20.64 52.78 27.65
N PRO A 59 21.79 52.06 27.72
CA PRO A 59 21.86 50.63 27.37
C PRO A 59 21.08 49.73 28.34
N TYR A 60 20.60 50.29 29.45
CA TYR A 60 19.82 49.61 30.48
C TYR A 60 18.31 49.86 30.36
N GLU A 61 17.87 50.73 29.45
CA GLU A 61 16.45 50.93 29.21
C GLU A 61 15.86 49.72 28.49
N LEU A 62 14.69 49.25 28.96
CA LEU A 62 13.90 48.25 28.25
C LEU A 62 13.21 48.91 27.05
N VAL A 63 13.48 48.44 25.84
CA VAL A 63 12.86 48.92 24.60
C VAL A 63 11.93 47.87 24.02
N GLU A 64 11.09 48.28 23.07
CA GLU A 64 10.16 47.39 22.38
C GLU A 64 10.86 46.14 21.79
N ALA A 65 12.02 46.33 21.15
CA ALA A 65 12.80 45.23 20.58
C ALA A 65 13.20 44.18 21.64
N ASP A 66 13.49 44.60 22.88
CA ASP A 66 13.81 43.66 23.95
C ASP A 66 12.60 42.78 24.31
N VAL A 67 11.39 43.36 24.32
CA VAL A 67 10.14 42.62 24.61
C VAL A 67 9.83 41.65 23.48
N LEU A 68 9.99 42.09 22.22
CA LEU A 68 9.79 41.22 21.06
C LEU A 68 10.74 40.03 21.08
N GLU A 69 12.03 40.28 21.32
CA GLU A 69 13.04 39.23 21.35
C GLU A 69 12.88 38.33 22.59
N ALA A 70 12.67 38.90 23.77
CA ALA A 70 12.50 38.15 25.02
C ALA A 70 11.40 37.10 24.97
N PHE A 71 10.32 37.34 24.24
CA PHE A 71 9.17 36.43 24.13
C PHE A 71 8.99 35.82 22.73
N GLY A 72 9.95 36.00 21.82
CA GLY A 72 9.89 35.46 20.46
C GLY A 72 8.67 35.95 19.66
N LEU A 73 8.34 37.22 19.77
CA LEU A 73 7.17 37.84 19.16
C LEU A 73 7.49 38.33 17.74
N THR A 74 6.64 37.99 16.78
CA THR A 74 6.85 38.33 15.37
C THR A 74 5.73 39.20 14.82
N LYS A 75 6.04 40.47 14.53
CA LYS A 75 5.11 41.41 13.88
C LYS A 75 4.61 40.88 12.53
N GLY A 76 3.36 41.19 12.20
CA GLY A 76 2.70 40.79 10.94
C GLY A 76 2.44 39.29 10.73
N LYS A 77 2.81 38.42 11.69
CA LYS A 77 2.63 36.95 11.57
C LYS A 77 1.91 36.30 12.75
N GLN A 78 1.64 37.07 13.81
CA GLN A 78 0.90 36.61 14.98
C GLN A 78 -0.04 37.73 15.43
N SER A 79 -1.11 37.37 16.13
CA SER A 79 -2.06 38.34 16.67
C SER A 79 -1.55 38.98 17.97
N PRO A 80 -2.05 40.18 18.33
CA PRO A 80 -1.91 40.75 19.67
C PRO A 80 -2.31 39.81 20.80
N PHE A 81 -3.41 39.08 20.65
CA PHE A 81 -3.85 38.08 21.63
C PHE A 81 -2.83 36.94 21.79
N GLU A 82 -2.32 36.36 20.70
CA GLU A 82 -1.27 35.33 20.77
C GLU A 82 0.01 35.87 21.40
N ALA A 83 0.35 37.13 21.13
CA ALA A 83 1.47 37.81 21.76
C ALA A 83 1.26 37.97 23.26
N ALA A 84 0.04 38.33 23.69
CA ALA A 84 -0.33 38.45 25.08
C ALA A 84 -0.21 37.12 25.83
N GLU A 85 -0.78 36.04 25.28
CA GLU A 85 -0.68 34.70 25.87
C GLU A 85 0.78 34.24 26.03
N LYS A 86 1.64 34.53 25.04
CA LYS A 86 3.07 34.22 25.12
C LYS A 86 3.79 35.02 26.21
N ILE A 87 3.43 36.29 26.41
CA ILE A 87 4.01 37.12 27.46
C ILE A 87 3.58 36.61 28.84
N ASP A 88 2.30 36.34 29.03
CA ASP A 88 1.77 35.92 30.32
C ASP A 88 2.33 34.55 30.73
N SER A 89 2.36 33.59 29.81
CA SER A 89 2.84 32.22 30.07
C SER A 89 4.36 32.03 29.96
N GLY A 90 5.06 32.83 29.14
CA GLY A 90 6.45 32.61 28.75
C GLY A 90 7.48 33.18 29.72
N ASN A 91 8.65 32.53 29.79
CA ASN A 91 9.84 33.12 30.39
C ASN A 91 10.63 33.89 29.33
N SER A 92 11.42 34.88 29.75
CA SER A 92 12.35 35.53 28.81
C SER A 92 13.34 34.51 28.28
N ILE A 93 13.53 34.47 26.96
CA ILE A 93 14.61 33.70 26.32
C ILE A 93 15.96 34.43 26.41
N LEU A 94 15.96 35.71 26.81
CA LEU A 94 17.16 36.52 26.94
C LEU A 94 17.72 36.40 28.37
N PRO A 95 18.91 35.82 28.57
CA PRO A 95 19.49 35.66 29.91
C PRO A 95 19.84 37.00 30.58
N SER A 96 19.98 38.06 29.78
CA SER A 96 20.25 39.41 30.26
C SER A 96 19.02 40.12 30.84
N ILE A 97 17.80 39.57 30.66
CA ILE A 97 16.55 40.20 31.09
C ILE A 97 15.76 39.23 31.97
N VAL A 98 15.53 39.62 33.21
CA VAL A 98 14.71 38.85 34.16
C VAL A 98 13.46 39.67 34.46
N PHE A 99 12.28 39.13 34.16
CA PHE A 99 11.01 39.75 34.51
C PHE A 99 10.53 39.23 35.87
N THR A 100 10.23 40.13 36.80
CA THR A 100 9.60 39.82 38.09
C THR A 100 8.10 40.05 38.07
N GLN A 101 7.60 40.87 37.14
CA GLN A 101 6.18 41.06 36.88
C GLN A 101 5.95 41.24 35.38
N LYS A 102 4.91 40.60 34.86
CA LYS A 102 4.43 40.71 33.49
C LYS A 102 2.91 40.80 33.57
N GLU A 103 2.33 41.83 32.96
CA GLU A 103 0.89 42.02 32.95
C GLU A 103 0.49 42.64 31.62
N VAL A 104 -0.22 41.90 30.79
CA VAL A 104 -0.85 42.44 29.60
C VAL A 104 -2.18 43.08 29.98
N THR A 105 -2.23 44.41 29.94
CA THR A 105 -3.39 45.18 30.39
C THR A 105 -4.42 45.37 29.29
N ALA A 106 -4.02 45.31 28.03
CA ALA A 106 -4.91 45.41 26.89
C ALA A 106 -4.34 44.74 25.65
N TYR A 107 -5.19 44.24 24.77
CA TYR A 107 -4.85 43.84 23.41
C TYR A 107 -6.05 44.03 22.50
N ASP A 108 -5.80 44.26 21.22
CA ASP A 108 -6.85 44.44 20.22
C ASP A 108 -6.34 43.89 18.89
N ASP A 109 -6.86 42.72 18.50
CA ASP A 109 -6.48 42.04 17.26
C ASP A 109 -6.78 42.86 16.01
N GLU A 110 -7.81 43.71 16.05
CA GLU A 110 -8.19 44.59 14.93
C GLU A 110 -7.26 45.80 14.85
N ALA A 111 -6.90 46.40 15.98
CA ALA A 111 -5.92 47.49 16.02
C ALA A 111 -4.48 47.01 15.81
N GLY A 112 -4.22 45.70 15.94
CA GLY A 112 -2.90 45.11 15.75
C GLY A 112 -1.89 45.51 16.83
N ALA A 113 -2.37 45.73 18.06
CA ALA A 113 -1.55 46.20 19.18
C ALA A 113 -1.92 45.58 20.54
N PHE A 114 -0.95 45.52 21.45
CA PHE A 114 -1.16 45.19 22.86
C PHE A 114 -0.41 46.17 23.78
N THR A 115 -0.87 46.29 25.02
CA THR A 115 -0.23 47.08 26.08
C THR A 115 0.22 46.16 27.20
N VAL A 116 1.48 46.29 27.61
CA VAL A 116 2.07 45.48 28.66
C VAL A 116 2.75 46.34 29.71
N LYS A 117 2.54 45.97 30.98
CA LYS A 117 3.28 46.46 32.15
C LYS A 117 4.28 45.39 32.58
N VAL A 118 5.55 45.76 32.65
CA VAL A 118 6.64 44.86 33.01
C VAL A 118 7.55 45.46 34.07
N LYS A 119 7.98 44.62 35.01
CA LYS A 119 9.01 44.95 36.00
C LYS A 119 10.09 43.87 36.00
N GLY A 120 11.33 44.25 36.25
CA GLY A 120 12.42 43.29 36.22
C GLY A 120 13.81 43.91 36.28
N THR A 121 14.81 43.15 35.85
CA THR A 121 16.19 43.61 35.71
C THR A 121 16.74 43.35 34.31
N LYS A 122 17.40 44.34 33.70
CA LYS A 122 18.16 44.21 32.44
C LYS A 122 19.64 44.45 32.74
N ASN A 123 20.49 43.47 32.47
CA ASN A 123 21.92 43.49 32.81
C ASN A 123 22.16 43.86 34.30
N GLY A 124 21.33 43.33 35.21
CA GLY A 124 21.42 43.58 36.64
C GLY A 124 20.86 44.92 37.14
N LYS A 125 20.33 45.79 36.27
CA LYS A 125 19.67 47.04 36.68
C LYS A 125 18.16 46.94 36.60
N SER A 126 17.46 47.44 37.62
CA SER A 126 16.00 47.40 37.69
C SER A 126 15.33 48.28 36.65
N PHE A 127 14.21 47.82 36.11
CA PHE A 127 13.29 48.61 35.29
C PHE A 127 11.84 48.35 35.71
N GLU A 128 10.99 49.34 35.44
CA GLU A 128 9.53 49.26 35.44
C GLU A 128 9.07 50.06 34.23
N LYS A 129 8.29 49.43 33.34
CA LYS A 129 7.85 50.08 32.10
C LYS A 129 6.48 49.59 31.68
N GLU A 130 5.67 50.54 31.24
CA GLU A 130 4.46 50.29 30.47
C GLU A 130 4.73 50.69 29.02
N MET A 131 4.35 49.83 28.08
CA MET A 131 4.47 50.15 26.66
C MET A 131 3.35 49.52 25.84
N THR A 132 2.97 50.23 24.78
CA THR A 132 2.09 49.70 23.74
C THR A 132 2.94 49.30 22.55
N VAL A 133 2.77 48.05 22.09
CA VAL A 133 3.48 47.48 20.96
C VAL A 133 2.49 47.25 19.83
N SER A 134 2.77 47.81 18.65
CA SER A 134 1.91 47.73 17.46
C SER A 134 2.60 47.04 16.29
N GLY A 135 1.82 46.67 15.27
CA GLY A 135 2.30 46.04 14.04
C GLY A 135 2.09 44.52 14.02
N PHE A 136 1.22 44.00 14.88
CA PHE A 136 0.73 42.63 14.81
C PHE A 136 -0.50 42.56 13.90
N SER A 137 -0.82 41.36 13.46
CA SER A 137 -1.97 41.11 12.58
C SER A 137 -2.51 39.73 12.86
N ASN A 138 -3.83 39.60 12.98
CA ASN A 138 -4.46 38.29 13.15
C ASN A 138 -4.21 37.43 11.88
N PRO A 139 -3.41 36.36 11.94
CA PRO A 139 -3.07 35.56 10.77
C PRO A 139 -4.28 34.78 10.22
N TYR A 140 -5.36 34.69 10.98
CA TYR A 140 -6.58 33.98 10.61
C TYR A 140 -7.58 34.87 9.83
N VAL A 141 -7.43 36.20 9.86
CA VAL A 141 -8.27 37.13 9.10
C VAL A 141 -7.79 37.20 7.65
N ALA A 142 -7.92 36.09 6.93
CA ALA A 142 -7.55 35.94 5.53
C ALA A 142 -8.51 34.99 4.81
N ASN A 143 -8.72 35.21 3.50
CA ASN A 143 -9.64 34.38 2.74
C ASN A 143 -9.09 32.97 2.53
N PRO A 144 -9.94 31.93 2.52
CA PRO A 144 -9.58 30.61 2.02
C PRO A 144 -9.07 30.67 0.58
N GLN A 145 -7.87 30.13 0.33
CA GLN A 145 -7.24 30.14 -0.99
C GLN A 145 -7.21 28.75 -1.64
N SER A 146 -6.90 27.70 -0.87
CA SER A 146 -6.82 26.32 -1.38
C SER A 146 -7.02 25.27 -0.28
N ILE A 147 -7.14 24.01 -0.67
CA ILE A 147 -7.21 22.86 0.24
C ILE A 147 -5.85 22.16 0.23
N ASP A 148 -5.27 21.91 1.40
CA ASP A 148 -4.10 21.04 1.52
C ASP A 148 -4.56 19.58 1.43
N THR A 149 -4.11 18.89 0.38
CA THR A 149 -4.44 17.49 0.09
C THR A 149 -3.30 16.53 0.43
N THR A 150 -2.18 17.04 0.94
CA THR A 150 -1.02 16.22 1.31
C THR A 150 -1.37 15.27 2.46
N GLY A 151 -0.78 14.07 2.45
CA GLY A 151 -0.98 13.09 3.53
C GLY A 151 -2.44 12.63 3.75
N GLY A 152 -3.33 12.81 2.76
CA GLY A 152 -4.75 12.43 2.87
C GLY A 152 -5.62 13.43 3.62
N LYS A 153 -5.14 14.65 3.86
CA LYS A 153 -5.94 15.75 4.44
C LYS A 153 -7.16 16.03 3.56
N GLY A 154 -8.33 16.08 4.20
CA GLY A 154 -9.61 16.29 3.50
C GLY A 154 -10.07 15.10 2.63
N ALA A 155 -9.40 13.95 2.67
CA ALA A 155 -9.88 12.72 2.05
C ALA A 155 -10.83 11.97 2.99
N LEU A 156 -11.95 11.46 2.46
CA LEU A 156 -12.96 10.75 3.25
C LEU A 156 -12.56 9.27 3.47
N LYS A 157 -12.91 8.73 4.64
CA LYS A 157 -12.89 7.29 4.94
C LYS A 157 -14.22 6.68 4.53
N LEU A 158 -14.25 5.94 3.42
CA LEU A 158 -15.47 5.35 2.90
C LEU A 158 -15.75 3.94 3.46
N ASP A 159 -14.90 3.44 4.36
CA ASP A 159 -15.02 2.09 4.95
C ASP A 159 -16.37 1.86 5.62
N GLU A 160 -16.94 2.85 6.31
CA GLU A 160 -18.27 2.75 6.92
C GLU A 160 -19.37 2.61 5.86
N GLY A 161 -19.22 3.32 4.75
CA GLY A 161 -20.13 3.25 3.60
C GLY A 161 -20.04 1.90 2.89
N ILE A 162 -18.83 1.38 2.69
CA ILE A 162 -18.60 0.08 2.06
C ILE A 162 -19.03 -1.06 2.98
N GLU A 163 -18.60 -1.06 4.25
CA GLU A 163 -18.91 -2.14 5.19
C GLU A 163 -20.42 -2.33 5.31
N HIS A 164 -21.23 -1.28 5.25
CA HIS A 164 -22.67 -1.39 5.42
C HIS A 164 -23.48 -1.15 4.14
N ASN A 165 -22.82 -0.99 2.99
CA ASN A 165 -23.42 -0.59 1.72
C ASN A 165 -24.30 0.68 1.83
N HIS A 166 -23.98 1.62 2.72
CA HIS A 166 -24.84 2.80 2.94
C HIS A 166 -24.95 3.64 1.67
N SER A 167 -26.17 4.06 1.33
CA SER A 167 -26.43 5.15 0.39
C SER A 167 -25.66 6.40 0.80
N ILE A 168 -25.45 7.32 -0.16
CA ILE A 168 -24.76 8.57 0.12
C ILE A 168 -25.48 9.34 1.23
N GLU A 169 -26.81 9.41 1.18
CA GLU A 169 -27.64 10.08 2.18
C GLU A 169 -27.36 9.54 3.59
N LYS A 170 -27.44 8.22 3.77
CA LYS A 170 -27.22 7.56 5.07
C LYS A 170 -25.79 7.70 5.57
N TYR A 171 -24.81 7.61 4.66
CA TYR A 171 -23.42 7.89 4.99
C TYR A 171 -23.22 9.34 5.44
N THR A 172 -23.81 10.32 4.73
CA THR A 172 -23.69 11.74 5.11
C THR A 172 -24.38 12.05 6.43
N GLU A 173 -25.53 11.44 6.71
CA GLU A 173 -26.22 11.57 8.00
C GLU A 173 -25.32 11.10 9.16
N LYS A 174 -24.75 9.89 9.05
CA LYS A 174 -23.82 9.36 10.04
C LYS A 174 -22.56 10.23 10.17
N ALA A 175 -21.98 10.63 9.05
CA ALA A 175 -20.78 11.44 9.03
C ALA A 175 -20.99 12.80 9.68
N ASN A 176 -22.12 13.46 9.43
CA ASN A 176 -22.41 14.78 9.97
C ASN A 176 -22.60 14.79 11.49
N ALA A 177 -22.92 13.65 12.11
CA ALA A 177 -22.95 13.52 13.57
C ALA A 177 -21.54 13.59 14.21
N ASN A 178 -20.49 13.15 13.49
CA ASN A 178 -19.11 13.22 13.96
C ASN A 178 -18.12 13.24 12.78
N ILE A 179 -18.08 14.36 12.06
CA ILE A 179 -17.42 14.43 10.74
C ILE A 179 -15.90 14.25 10.81
N ALA A 180 -15.28 14.58 11.95
CA ALA A 180 -13.84 14.46 12.13
C ALA A 180 -13.37 13.01 11.95
N ASP A 181 -14.15 12.03 12.42
CA ASP A 181 -13.80 10.61 12.34
C ASP A 181 -13.89 10.05 10.91
N PHE A 182 -14.68 10.70 10.05
CA PHE A 182 -14.90 10.32 8.65
C PHE A 182 -13.84 10.89 7.70
N PHE A 183 -12.88 11.68 8.20
CA PHE A 183 -11.70 12.08 7.43
C PHE A 183 -10.50 11.17 7.70
N LYS A 184 -9.75 10.82 6.66
CA LYS A 184 -8.45 10.10 6.76
C LYS A 184 -7.44 10.92 7.54
N ALA A 185 -7.39 12.22 7.26
CA ALA A 185 -6.73 13.24 8.06
C ALA A 185 -7.57 14.54 7.99
N PRO A 186 -7.53 15.39 9.05
CA PRO A 186 -8.40 16.56 9.14
C PRO A 186 -8.37 17.43 7.88
N LEU A 187 -9.55 17.93 7.48
CA LEU A 187 -9.66 18.93 6.42
C LEU A 187 -8.78 20.13 6.77
N THR A 188 -7.91 20.53 5.85
CA THR A 188 -6.97 21.63 6.06
C THR A 188 -7.10 22.62 4.91
N VAL A 189 -7.30 23.89 5.24
CA VAL A 189 -7.44 25.00 4.30
C VAL A 189 -6.21 25.89 4.41
N LEU A 190 -5.64 26.27 3.27
CA LEU A 190 -4.60 27.28 3.17
C LEU A 190 -5.24 28.64 2.88
N LEU A 191 -4.93 29.63 3.71
CA LEU A 191 -5.38 31.00 3.55
C LEU A 191 -4.45 31.79 2.61
N GLU A 192 -4.93 32.91 2.07
CA GLU A 192 -4.17 33.76 1.12
C GLU A 192 -2.81 34.24 1.64
N ASN A 193 -2.65 34.34 2.96
CA ASN A 193 -1.39 34.74 3.62
C ASN A 193 -0.44 33.55 3.91
N GLY A 194 -0.80 32.34 3.50
CA GLY A 194 -0.03 31.11 3.73
C GLY A 194 -0.31 30.40 5.06
N THR A 195 -1.18 30.96 5.91
CA THR A 195 -1.59 30.31 7.17
C THR A 195 -2.44 29.07 6.87
N SER A 196 -2.19 27.98 7.62
CA SER A 196 -2.99 26.75 7.53
C SER A 196 -4.00 26.70 8.66
N VAL A 197 -5.25 26.36 8.34
CA VAL A 197 -6.32 26.14 9.33
C VAL A 197 -6.89 24.74 9.16
N THR A 198 -7.06 24.02 10.27
CA THR A 198 -7.51 22.62 10.29
C THR A 198 -8.91 22.52 10.89
N LEU A 199 -9.68 21.52 10.48
CA LEU A 199 -11.02 21.26 11.01
C LEU A 199 -10.99 21.22 12.55
N GLY A 200 -11.83 22.02 13.20
CA GLY A 200 -11.91 22.12 14.66
C GLY A 200 -12.25 23.53 15.14
N ASP A 201 -12.34 23.65 16.47
CA ASP A 201 -12.55 24.91 17.16
C ASP A 201 -11.29 25.29 17.94
N PHE A 202 -10.66 26.40 17.56
CA PHE A 202 -9.40 26.89 18.11
C PHE A 202 -9.56 28.32 18.65
N PRO A 203 -8.61 28.83 19.48
CA PRO A 203 -8.69 30.19 19.98
C PRO A 203 -8.77 31.24 18.86
N GLY A 204 -7.97 31.11 17.80
CA GLY A 204 -7.93 32.08 16.70
C GLY A 204 -8.97 31.89 15.60
N TYR A 205 -9.63 30.73 15.51
CA TYR A 205 -10.59 30.43 14.44
C TYR A 205 -11.43 29.18 14.72
N THR A 206 -12.50 29.01 13.95
CA THR A 206 -13.28 27.77 13.85
C THR A 206 -13.36 27.35 12.39
N LEU A 207 -13.06 26.08 12.10
CA LEU A 207 -13.35 25.45 10.80
C LEU A 207 -14.27 24.25 11.05
N THR A 208 -15.52 24.34 10.61
CA THR A 208 -16.46 23.22 10.60
C THR A 208 -16.67 22.71 9.19
N ALA A 209 -17.25 21.52 9.05
CA ALA A 209 -17.68 20.99 7.76
C ALA A 209 -18.91 20.11 7.94
N THR A 210 -19.72 20.03 6.88
CA THR A 210 -20.74 19.01 6.68
C THR A 210 -20.52 18.30 5.35
N LEU A 211 -21.16 17.15 5.17
CA LEU A 211 -21.20 16.41 3.91
C LEU A 211 -22.62 16.50 3.34
N GLU A 212 -22.68 16.70 2.02
CA GLU A 212 -23.91 16.74 1.24
C GLU A 212 -23.79 15.82 0.03
N LYS A 213 -24.90 15.18 -0.36
CA LYS A 213 -24.96 14.46 -1.63
C LYS A 213 -24.87 15.44 -2.80
N ARG A 214 -24.07 15.08 -3.81
CA ARG A 214 -23.99 15.85 -5.06
C ARG A 214 -24.08 14.92 -6.26
N GLY A 215 -25.26 14.86 -6.87
CA GLY A 215 -25.53 13.89 -7.94
C GLY A 215 -25.60 12.46 -7.40
N GLU A 216 -25.41 11.48 -8.27
CA GLU A 216 -25.67 10.07 -7.92
C GLU A 216 -24.52 9.38 -7.20
N ASN A 217 -23.27 9.83 -7.43
CA ASN A 217 -22.07 9.13 -6.99
C ASN A 217 -21.01 10.03 -6.35
N LYS A 218 -21.38 11.26 -5.94
CA LYS A 218 -20.43 12.19 -5.31
C LYS A 218 -20.93 12.75 -3.99
N ILE A 219 -19.97 13.02 -3.13
CA ILE A 219 -20.13 13.70 -1.86
C ILE A 219 -19.45 15.05 -1.96
N LYS A 220 -20.13 16.10 -1.54
CA LYS A 220 -19.57 17.44 -1.40
C LYS A 220 -19.28 17.71 0.07
N ILE A 221 -18.04 18.11 0.36
CA ILE A 221 -17.65 18.66 1.65
C ILE A 221 -18.04 20.15 1.63
N VAL A 222 -18.79 20.59 2.63
CA VAL A 222 -19.24 21.98 2.79
C VAL A 222 -18.58 22.57 4.03
N PRO A 223 -17.39 23.17 3.86
CA PRO A 223 -16.71 23.81 4.97
C PRO A 223 -17.31 25.18 5.30
N VAL A 224 -17.19 25.56 6.57
CA VAL A 224 -17.49 26.89 7.07
C VAL A 224 -16.33 27.33 7.94
N TYR A 225 -15.71 28.45 7.57
CA TYR A 225 -14.53 28.99 8.24
C TYR A 225 -14.87 30.35 8.88
N THR A 226 -14.54 30.51 10.16
CA THR A 226 -14.77 31.75 10.91
C THR A 226 -13.51 32.10 11.68
N ALA A 227 -12.89 33.24 11.37
CA ALA A 227 -11.80 33.76 12.17
C ALA A 227 -12.35 34.41 13.46
N LYS A 228 -11.56 34.35 14.55
CA LYS A 228 -11.89 34.95 15.84
C LYS A 228 -10.88 36.05 16.13
N SER A 229 -11.40 37.26 16.37
CA SER A 229 -10.60 38.40 16.79
C SER A 229 -10.85 38.66 18.27
N HIS A 230 -9.78 38.78 19.04
CA HIS A 230 -9.83 38.97 20.48
C HIS A 230 -9.50 40.41 20.86
N LYS A 231 -10.18 40.89 21.88
CA LYS A 231 -9.91 42.21 22.46
C LYS A 231 -10.01 42.16 23.97
N LYS A 232 -9.03 42.77 24.63
CA LYS A 232 -9.02 43.06 26.06
C LYS A 232 -8.88 44.54 26.27
N SER A 233 -9.85 45.13 26.93
CA SER A 233 -9.83 46.53 27.33
C SER A 233 -9.04 46.70 28.64
N ALA A 234 -8.53 47.91 28.89
CA ALA A 234 -7.72 48.23 30.07
C ALA A 234 -8.47 48.07 31.41
N ASP A 235 -9.80 47.97 31.38
CA ASP A 235 -10.65 47.65 32.53
C ASP A 235 -10.73 46.14 32.82
N GLY A 236 -10.04 45.31 32.02
CA GLY A 236 -10.01 43.85 32.14
C GLY A 236 -11.12 43.14 31.37
N THR A 237 -11.99 43.85 30.66
CA THR A 237 -13.06 43.22 29.87
C THR A 237 -12.50 42.54 28.62
N GLU A 238 -12.74 41.24 28.47
CA GLU A 238 -12.35 40.45 27.30
C GLU A 238 -13.55 40.15 26.39
N THR A 239 -13.37 40.31 25.09
CA THR A 239 -14.35 39.98 24.06
C THR A 239 -13.71 39.19 22.92
N VAL A 240 -14.51 38.26 22.37
CA VAL A 240 -14.14 37.49 21.18
C VAL A 240 -15.19 37.76 20.11
N THR A 241 -14.77 38.31 18.98
CA THR A 241 -15.66 38.65 17.87
C THR A 241 -15.38 37.73 16.69
N PRO A 242 -16.37 36.98 16.21
CA PRO A 242 -16.23 36.18 14.99
C PRO A 242 -16.27 37.09 13.76
N THR A 243 -15.14 37.25 13.07
CA THR A 243 -15.02 38.05 11.84
C THR A 243 -13.77 37.65 11.06
N PRO A 244 -13.83 37.54 9.72
CA PRO A 244 -14.98 37.30 8.84
C PRO A 244 -15.43 35.82 8.76
N HIS A 245 -16.70 35.61 8.42
CA HIS A 245 -17.31 34.29 8.23
C HIS A 245 -17.34 33.92 6.74
N TYR A 246 -16.65 32.83 6.39
CA TYR A 246 -16.53 32.32 5.03
C TYR A 246 -17.30 31.00 4.89
N SER A 247 -18.37 31.04 4.10
CA SER A 247 -19.16 29.86 3.74
C SER A 247 -19.16 29.57 2.23
N ASN A 248 -18.69 30.52 1.41
CA ASN A 248 -18.66 30.36 -0.03
C ASN A 248 -17.29 29.89 -0.53
N PHE A 249 -17.15 28.57 -0.67
CA PHE A 249 -15.95 27.91 -1.20
C PHE A 249 -16.08 27.57 -2.70
N THR A 250 -16.86 28.34 -3.48
CA THR A 250 -17.17 27.98 -4.89
C THR A 250 -15.93 27.74 -5.74
N ARG A 251 -14.86 28.52 -5.57
CA ARG A 251 -13.59 28.35 -6.30
C ARG A 251 -12.86 27.04 -5.96
N LEU A 252 -13.22 26.40 -4.84
CA LEU A 252 -12.64 25.15 -4.34
C LEU A 252 -13.60 23.97 -4.49
N SER A 253 -14.73 24.17 -5.18
CA SER A 253 -15.81 23.18 -5.32
C SER A 253 -15.33 21.85 -5.90
N GLU A 254 -14.40 21.86 -6.86
CA GLU A 254 -13.84 20.63 -7.45
C GLU A 254 -13.02 19.84 -6.43
N LEU A 255 -12.19 20.53 -5.63
CA LEU A 255 -11.38 19.90 -4.59
C LEU A 255 -12.22 19.39 -3.41
N LEU A 256 -13.38 19.99 -3.18
CA LEU A 256 -14.31 19.63 -2.11
C LEU A 256 -15.38 18.62 -2.54
N THR A 257 -15.47 18.29 -3.82
CA THR A 257 -16.36 17.23 -4.33
C THR A 257 -15.54 15.96 -4.50
N LYS A 258 -15.91 14.90 -3.79
CA LYS A 258 -15.24 13.59 -3.80
C LYS A 258 -16.18 12.58 -4.43
N ASP A 259 -15.63 11.69 -5.24
CA ASP A 259 -16.36 10.50 -5.66
C ASP A 259 -16.63 9.63 -4.43
N TYR A 260 -17.79 8.99 -4.40
CA TYR A 260 -18.07 7.93 -3.45
C TYR A 260 -17.37 6.64 -3.88
N PHE A 261 -17.65 5.52 -3.23
CA PHE A 261 -16.99 4.27 -3.58
C PHE A 261 -17.58 3.64 -4.85
N THR A 262 -16.79 2.83 -5.53
CA THR A 262 -17.15 2.08 -6.74
C THR A 262 -17.18 0.59 -6.46
N GLU A 263 -17.64 -0.22 -7.43
CA GLU A 263 -17.54 -1.70 -7.36
C GLU A 263 -16.12 -2.17 -7.00
N LYS A 264 -15.12 -1.56 -7.63
CA LYS A 264 -13.71 -1.90 -7.41
C LYS A 264 -13.29 -1.68 -5.95
N ASP A 265 -13.72 -0.56 -5.36
CA ASP A 265 -13.42 -0.27 -3.96
C ASP A 265 -14.07 -1.29 -3.01
N VAL A 266 -15.30 -1.74 -3.33
CA VAL A 266 -15.97 -2.82 -2.57
C VAL A 266 -15.17 -4.12 -2.67
N PHE A 267 -14.74 -4.52 -3.87
CA PHE A 267 -13.98 -5.76 -4.03
C PHE A 267 -12.62 -5.71 -3.34
N GLU A 268 -11.91 -4.57 -3.41
CA GLU A 268 -10.66 -4.36 -2.68
C GLU A 268 -10.87 -4.42 -1.16
N TYR A 269 -11.95 -3.82 -0.67
CA TYR A 269 -12.33 -3.87 0.74
C TYR A 269 -12.59 -5.32 1.19
N VAL A 270 -13.46 -6.05 0.49
CA VAL A 270 -13.79 -7.46 0.81
C VAL A 270 -12.55 -8.34 0.76
N LEU A 271 -11.68 -8.14 -0.24
CA LEU A 271 -10.39 -8.84 -0.35
C LEU A 271 -9.51 -8.59 0.88
N SER A 272 -9.46 -7.35 1.37
CA SER A 272 -8.67 -6.98 2.56
C SER A 272 -9.19 -7.61 3.85
N LYS A 273 -10.50 -7.89 3.93
CA LYS A 273 -11.16 -8.56 5.05
C LYS A 273 -11.11 -10.09 4.97
N THR A 274 -10.86 -10.63 3.79
CA THR A 274 -10.81 -12.08 3.57
C THR A 274 -9.46 -12.63 4.00
N ASP A 275 -9.47 -13.54 4.98
CA ASP A 275 -8.26 -14.20 5.45
C ASP A 275 -7.82 -15.35 4.52
N ASP A 276 -6.56 -15.78 4.64
CA ASP A 276 -5.97 -16.78 3.74
C ASP A 276 -6.53 -18.20 3.94
N SER A 277 -7.30 -18.46 5.01
CA SER A 277 -8.00 -19.73 5.21
C SER A 277 -9.23 -19.91 4.32
N VAL A 278 -9.60 -18.89 3.53
CA VAL A 278 -10.61 -19.01 2.47
C VAL A 278 -10.29 -20.12 1.48
N ILE A 279 -9.01 -20.48 1.30
CA ILE A 279 -8.60 -21.66 0.53
C ILE A 279 -8.63 -22.89 1.45
N LYS A 280 -9.50 -23.85 1.13
CA LYS A 280 -9.64 -25.08 1.90
C LYS A 280 -8.41 -25.98 1.75
N ALA A 281 -8.04 -26.66 2.83
CA ALA A 281 -6.97 -27.66 2.81
C ALA A 281 -7.57 -29.06 2.60
N TYR A 282 -6.91 -29.87 1.78
CA TYR A 282 -7.35 -31.23 1.46
C TYR A 282 -6.21 -32.23 1.72
N PRO A 283 -6.05 -32.71 2.96
CA PRO A 283 -4.88 -33.55 3.33
C PRO A 283 -4.80 -34.87 2.56
N ASN A 284 -5.93 -35.30 1.99
CA ASN A 284 -6.04 -36.51 1.20
C ASN A 284 -5.93 -36.28 -0.31
N GLU A 285 -5.90 -35.04 -0.80
CA GLU A 285 -5.80 -34.74 -2.23
C GLU A 285 -4.50 -34.01 -2.54
N PHE A 286 -3.94 -34.27 -3.73
CA PHE A 286 -2.76 -33.54 -4.19
C PHE A 286 -3.16 -32.15 -4.66
N ALA A 287 -2.35 -31.14 -4.34
CA ALA A 287 -2.58 -29.77 -4.79
C ALA A 287 -2.63 -29.69 -6.33
N SER A 288 -1.82 -30.51 -6.99
CA SER A 288 -1.78 -30.57 -8.44
C SER A 288 -3.08 -31.06 -9.11
N SER A 289 -3.98 -31.72 -8.39
CA SER A 289 -5.31 -32.08 -8.89
C SER A 289 -6.17 -30.84 -9.17
N PHE A 290 -6.14 -29.87 -8.25
CA PHE A 290 -6.81 -28.57 -8.40
C PHE A 290 -6.15 -27.73 -9.49
N TYR A 291 -4.81 -27.74 -9.56
CA TYR A 291 -4.06 -27.10 -10.65
C TYR A 291 -4.51 -27.64 -12.02
N ALA A 292 -4.50 -28.95 -12.20
CA ALA A 292 -4.85 -29.58 -13.48
C ALA A 292 -6.30 -29.29 -13.89
N LEU A 293 -7.23 -29.34 -12.93
CA LEU A 293 -8.63 -29.01 -13.19
C LEU A 293 -8.80 -27.53 -13.60
N ALA A 294 -8.18 -26.61 -12.86
CA ALA A 294 -8.24 -25.17 -13.17
C ALA A 294 -7.63 -24.83 -14.54
N LYS A 295 -6.54 -25.52 -14.93
CA LYS A 295 -5.94 -25.37 -16.26
C LYS A 295 -6.86 -25.86 -17.37
N GLN A 296 -7.51 -27.00 -17.17
CA GLN A 296 -8.44 -27.57 -18.14
C GLN A 296 -9.67 -26.68 -18.34
N THR A 297 -10.34 -26.29 -17.25
CA THR A 297 -11.60 -25.53 -17.32
C THR A 297 -11.37 -24.05 -17.60
N GLY A 298 -10.23 -23.52 -17.20
CA GLY A 298 -10.00 -22.09 -17.17
C GLY A 298 -10.79 -21.35 -16.10
N GLY A 299 -11.33 -22.06 -15.11
CA GLY A 299 -12.07 -21.50 -14.00
C GLY A 299 -11.53 -21.97 -12.65
N SER A 300 -12.15 -21.47 -11.59
CA SER A 300 -11.92 -21.94 -10.23
C SER A 300 -12.43 -23.38 -10.06
N PRO A 301 -11.64 -24.32 -9.51
CA PRO A 301 -12.14 -25.64 -9.13
C PRO A 301 -13.28 -25.53 -8.12
N GLU A 302 -14.34 -26.31 -8.34
CA GLU A 302 -15.47 -26.40 -7.41
C GLU A 302 -14.97 -26.83 -6.01
N ALA A 303 -15.61 -26.28 -4.97
CA ALA A 303 -15.31 -26.50 -3.56
C ALA A 303 -13.93 -26.02 -3.05
N LEU A 304 -13.01 -25.52 -3.88
CA LEU A 304 -11.69 -25.05 -3.43
C LEU A 304 -11.78 -23.95 -2.37
N PHE A 305 -12.77 -23.07 -2.48
CA PHE A 305 -12.97 -21.94 -1.58
C PHE A 305 -14.04 -22.22 -0.51
N ASP A 306 -13.87 -21.59 0.64
CA ASP A 306 -14.86 -21.52 1.72
C ASP A 306 -15.74 -20.27 1.55
N ASP A 307 -16.80 -20.43 0.76
CA ASP A 307 -17.73 -19.35 0.41
C ASP A 307 -18.40 -18.66 1.61
N SER A 308 -18.53 -19.35 2.75
CA SER A 308 -19.11 -18.79 3.98
C SER A 308 -18.34 -17.56 4.49
N ARG A 309 -17.07 -17.43 4.11
CA ARG A 309 -16.22 -16.28 4.43
C ARG A 309 -16.68 -14.98 3.77
N LEU A 310 -17.45 -15.09 2.69
CA LEU A 310 -17.94 -13.96 1.90
C LEU A 310 -19.44 -13.73 2.08
N GLU A 311 -20.13 -14.64 2.75
CA GLU A 311 -21.58 -14.62 2.90
C GLU A 311 -22.14 -13.30 3.45
N PRO A 312 -21.53 -12.64 4.46
CA PRO A 312 -22.02 -11.35 4.94
C PRO A 312 -22.04 -10.27 3.85
N TYR A 313 -21.03 -10.26 2.98
CA TYR A 313 -20.93 -9.31 1.87
C TYR A 313 -21.86 -9.68 0.72
N LYS A 314 -21.98 -10.98 0.40
CA LYS A 314 -22.93 -11.48 -0.60
C LYS A 314 -24.34 -11.03 -0.27
N ILE A 315 -24.80 -11.30 0.96
CA ILE A 315 -26.15 -10.93 1.42
C ILE A 315 -26.35 -9.41 1.36
N ARG A 316 -25.40 -8.64 1.89
CA ARG A 316 -25.50 -7.17 2.01
C ARG A 316 -25.54 -6.43 0.67
N TYR A 317 -24.94 -7.00 -0.36
CA TYR A 317 -24.89 -6.38 -1.69
C TYR A 317 -25.83 -7.07 -2.70
N GLN A 318 -26.53 -8.14 -2.32
CA GLN A 318 -27.35 -8.94 -3.24
C GLN A 318 -28.52 -8.16 -3.83
N THR A 319 -29.11 -7.27 -3.05
CA THR A 319 -30.23 -6.39 -3.43
C THR A 319 -29.84 -4.94 -3.16
N LYS A 320 -30.60 -4.00 -3.74
CA LYS A 320 -30.46 -2.58 -3.46
C LYS A 320 -31.81 -2.00 -3.03
N ASP A 321 -31.86 -1.58 -1.78
CA ASP A 321 -32.95 -0.78 -1.22
C ASP A 321 -32.61 0.72 -1.22
N ALA A 322 -33.53 1.56 -0.71
CA ALA A 322 -33.38 3.02 -0.70
C ALA A 322 -32.19 3.52 0.13
N ASP A 323 -31.86 2.79 1.19
CA ASP A 323 -30.75 3.07 2.11
C ASP A 323 -29.41 2.49 1.63
N GLU A 324 -29.40 1.81 0.48
CA GLU A 324 -28.25 1.09 -0.04
C GLU A 324 -27.70 1.77 -1.29
N TYR A 325 -26.38 1.74 -1.45
CA TYR A 325 -25.74 2.46 -2.55
C TYR A 325 -25.82 1.68 -3.86
N MET A 326 -25.44 0.40 -3.84
CA MET A 326 -25.35 -0.42 -5.05
C MET A 326 -25.72 -1.88 -4.79
N GLN A 327 -26.11 -2.56 -5.86
CA GLN A 327 -26.27 -4.01 -5.90
C GLN A 327 -25.04 -4.61 -6.60
N LEU A 328 -24.45 -5.66 -6.04
CA LEU A 328 -23.33 -6.39 -6.62
C LEU A 328 -23.49 -7.90 -6.43
N ASP A 329 -23.12 -8.67 -7.46
CA ASP A 329 -22.93 -10.11 -7.37
C ASP A 329 -21.50 -10.39 -6.89
N ILE A 330 -21.28 -10.36 -5.57
CA ILE A 330 -19.95 -10.58 -5.00
C ILE A 330 -19.64 -12.08 -4.98
N THR A 331 -18.52 -12.49 -5.56
CA THR A 331 -18.00 -13.86 -5.46
C THR A 331 -16.47 -13.86 -5.42
N CYS A 332 -15.88 -15.05 -5.35
CA CYS A 332 -14.43 -15.23 -5.37
C CYS A 332 -13.97 -16.30 -6.34
N GLY A 333 -12.71 -16.20 -6.73
CA GLY A 333 -12.14 -17.16 -7.64
C GLY A 333 -10.64 -17.03 -7.85
N ILE A 334 -10.17 -17.70 -8.90
CA ILE A 334 -8.79 -17.63 -9.38
C ILE A 334 -8.74 -16.63 -10.54
N SER A 335 -7.88 -15.63 -10.42
CA SER A 335 -7.55 -14.75 -11.53
C SER A 335 -6.55 -15.43 -12.47
N ASN A 336 -6.89 -15.50 -13.76
CA ASN A 336 -6.08 -16.06 -14.84
C ASN A 336 -5.60 -17.52 -14.59
N PRO A 337 -6.49 -18.47 -14.27
CA PRO A 337 -6.12 -19.85 -13.93
C PRO A 337 -5.32 -20.55 -15.04
N LYS A 338 -5.63 -20.29 -16.32
CA LYS A 338 -4.89 -20.84 -17.47
C LYS A 338 -3.44 -20.35 -17.53
N ASN A 339 -3.16 -19.10 -17.18
CA ASN A 339 -1.84 -18.49 -17.41
C ASN A 339 -1.19 -17.96 -16.12
N GLY A 340 -1.08 -18.81 -15.10
CA GLY A 340 -0.28 -18.55 -13.90
C GLY A 340 -1.06 -18.03 -12.69
N GLY A 341 -2.40 -18.12 -12.73
CA GLY A 341 -3.27 -17.87 -11.60
C GLY A 341 -3.22 -18.93 -10.51
N ILE A 342 -2.73 -20.12 -10.84
CA ILE A 342 -2.62 -21.26 -9.92
C ILE A 342 -1.32 -22.00 -10.17
N ASN A 343 -0.71 -22.47 -9.08
CA ASN A 343 0.46 -23.33 -9.07
C ASN A 343 0.34 -24.35 -7.92
N ALA A 344 0.98 -25.50 -8.08
CA ALA A 344 0.99 -26.56 -7.06
C ALA A 344 2.42 -27.05 -6.80
N ASP A 345 2.65 -27.53 -5.58
CA ASP A 345 3.88 -28.23 -5.20
C ASP A 345 3.52 -29.48 -4.41
N ASP A 346 3.50 -30.62 -5.09
CA ASP A 346 3.17 -31.92 -4.49
C ASP A 346 4.31 -32.50 -3.64
N TYR A 347 5.50 -31.89 -3.66
CA TYR A 347 6.56 -32.27 -2.71
C TYR A 347 6.33 -31.61 -1.35
N LYS A 348 5.73 -30.41 -1.34
CA LYS A 348 5.41 -29.66 -0.12
C LYS A 348 3.98 -29.87 0.37
N GLY A 349 3.06 -30.27 -0.51
CA GLY A 349 1.62 -30.28 -0.23
C GLY A 349 1.08 -28.85 -0.17
N GLU A 350 1.49 -28.02 -1.13
CA GLU A 350 1.20 -26.58 -1.20
C GLU A 350 0.44 -26.23 -2.49
N LEU A 351 -0.56 -25.36 -2.36
CA LEU A 351 -1.24 -24.70 -3.48
C LEU A 351 -1.00 -23.18 -3.39
N THR A 352 -0.59 -22.57 -4.50
CA THR A 352 -0.48 -21.11 -4.63
C THR A 352 -1.53 -20.62 -5.61
N VAL A 353 -2.32 -19.61 -5.21
CA VAL A 353 -3.44 -19.09 -5.99
C VAL A 353 -3.42 -17.56 -6.01
N LYS A 354 -3.64 -16.97 -7.18
CA LYS A 354 -4.05 -15.56 -7.34
C LYS A 354 -5.53 -15.44 -7.04
N PHE A 355 -5.84 -15.40 -5.75
CA PHE A 355 -7.19 -15.26 -5.23
C PHE A 355 -7.74 -13.88 -5.56
N CYS A 356 -9.01 -13.81 -5.93
CA CYS A 356 -9.67 -12.56 -6.26
C CYS A 356 -11.11 -12.50 -5.77
N ILE A 357 -11.58 -11.27 -5.55
CA ILE A 357 -12.99 -10.93 -5.39
C ILE A 357 -13.46 -10.27 -6.69
N ALA A 358 -14.57 -10.73 -7.24
CA ALA A 358 -15.09 -10.33 -8.55
C ALA A 358 -16.57 -10.71 -8.67
N THR A 359 -17.21 -10.35 -9.78
CA THR A 359 -18.52 -10.90 -10.17
C THR A 359 -18.43 -12.27 -10.83
N GLN A 360 -19.53 -13.03 -10.88
CA GLN A 360 -19.54 -14.32 -11.60
C GLN A 360 -19.21 -14.14 -13.09
N GLU A 361 -19.70 -13.06 -13.71
CA GLU A 361 -19.39 -12.74 -15.10
C GLU A 361 -17.90 -12.45 -15.31
N GLN A 362 -17.29 -11.66 -14.43
CA GLN A 362 -15.86 -11.35 -14.48
C GLN A 362 -15.01 -12.63 -14.34
N LEU A 363 -15.41 -13.57 -13.49
CA LEU A 363 -14.74 -14.88 -13.36
C LEU A 363 -14.94 -15.78 -14.58
N ALA A 364 -16.14 -15.81 -15.16
CA ALA A 364 -16.43 -16.63 -16.34
C ALA A 364 -15.63 -16.17 -17.57
N ASN A 365 -15.56 -14.85 -17.78
CA ASN A 365 -14.87 -14.26 -18.92
C ASN A 365 -13.39 -13.99 -18.65
N GLN A 366 -12.93 -14.12 -17.39
CA GLN A 366 -11.60 -13.75 -16.94
C GLN A 366 -11.23 -12.31 -17.39
N GLY A 367 -12.18 -11.39 -17.18
CA GLY A 367 -12.08 -9.99 -17.58
C GLY A 367 -11.11 -9.15 -16.72
N GLU A 368 -11.32 -7.84 -16.66
CA GLU A 368 -10.48 -6.93 -15.86
C GLU A 368 -10.77 -7.08 -14.35
N ILE A 369 -10.19 -8.11 -13.76
CA ILE A 369 -10.22 -8.35 -12.31
C ILE A 369 -9.06 -7.59 -11.67
N THR A 370 -9.36 -6.71 -10.71
CA THR A 370 -8.36 -5.84 -10.08
C THR A 370 -8.10 -6.17 -8.61
N ALA A 371 -9.11 -6.61 -7.87
CA ALA A 371 -8.98 -7.05 -6.48
C ALA A 371 -8.36 -8.46 -6.41
N ILE A 372 -7.03 -8.54 -6.45
CA ILE A 372 -6.27 -9.79 -6.47
C ILE A 372 -5.21 -9.80 -5.37
N LYS A 373 -5.08 -10.93 -4.66
CA LYS A 373 -3.91 -11.22 -3.82
C LYS A 373 -3.41 -12.64 -4.05
N THR A 374 -2.12 -12.87 -3.78
CA THR A 374 -1.54 -14.22 -3.86
C THR A 374 -1.62 -14.89 -2.50
N ILE A 375 -2.29 -16.04 -2.42
CA ILE A 375 -2.41 -16.85 -1.21
C ILE A 375 -1.63 -18.16 -1.42
N LYS A 376 -0.89 -18.57 -0.40
CA LYS A 376 -0.27 -19.90 -0.32
C LYS A 376 -0.95 -20.71 0.75
N ARG A 377 -1.42 -21.90 0.39
CA ARG A 377 -2.12 -22.80 1.30
C ARG A 377 -1.40 -24.14 1.40
N LEU A 378 -1.01 -24.49 2.62
CA LEU A 378 -0.51 -25.82 2.97
C LEU A 378 -1.66 -26.75 3.39
N GLY A 379 -1.33 -28.04 3.54
CA GLY A 379 -2.26 -29.05 4.04
C GLY A 379 -2.85 -29.94 2.95
N TYR A 380 -2.19 -30.02 1.79
CA TYR A 380 -2.47 -31.01 0.76
C TYR A 380 -1.60 -32.25 0.92
N ALA A 381 -1.97 -33.34 0.26
CA ALA A 381 -1.13 -34.54 0.20
C ALA A 381 0.23 -34.21 -0.44
N LYS A 382 1.29 -34.89 0.02
CA LYS A 382 2.65 -34.70 -0.48
C LYS A 382 3.43 -35.99 -0.65
N ILE A 383 4.41 -35.97 -1.54
CA ILE A 383 5.37 -37.05 -1.78
C ILE A 383 6.77 -36.46 -1.70
N THR A 384 7.52 -36.85 -0.68
CA THR A 384 8.86 -36.32 -0.40
C THR A 384 9.97 -37.26 -0.85
N ASN A 385 9.65 -38.54 -1.09
CA ASN A 385 10.63 -39.57 -1.43
C ASN A 385 10.04 -40.69 -2.29
N ALA A 386 10.92 -41.55 -2.80
CA ALA A 386 10.55 -42.65 -3.69
C ALA A 386 9.69 -43.73 -3.02
N ALA A 387 9.84 -43.97 -1.72
CA ALA A 387 9.03 -44.97 -1.02
C ALA A 387 7.56 -44.51 -0.91
N GLU A 388 7.34 -43.22 -0.63
CA GLU A 388 6.01 -42.62 -0.65
C GLU A 388 5.40 -42.65 -2.06
N LEU A 389 6.18 -42.34 -3.10
CA LEU A 389 5.72 -42.42 -4.49
C LEU A 389 5.27 -43.85 -4.84
N LYS A 390 6.03 -44.86 -4.44
CA LYS A 390 5.71 -46.28 -4.70
C LYS A 390 4.35 -46.69 -4.11
N ASN A 391 3.94 -46.06 -3.01
CA ASN A 391 2.62 -46.30 -2.40
C ASN A 391 1.47 -45.64 -3.19
N GLN A 392 1.74 -44.63 -4.01
CA GLN A 392 0.76 -43.95 -4.85
C GLN A 392 0.69 -44.55 -6.26
N LEU A 393 1.85 -44.78 -6.86
CA LEU A 393 2.02 -45.38 -8.18
C LEU A 393 3.00 -46.55 -8.07
N PHE A 394 2.47 -47.76 -8.21
CA PHE A 394 3.25 -48.96 -8.13
C PHE A 394 3.77 -49.33 -9.52
N PHE A 395 4.99 -48.93 -9.82
CA PHE A 395 5.71 -49.48 -10.97
C PHE A 395 6.19 -50.88 -10.60
N ASP A 396 6.06 -51.81 -11.54
CA ASP A 396 6.58 -53.17 -11.39
C ASP A 396 7.08 -53.70 -12.73
N MET A 397 7.96 -54.69 -12.66
CA MET A 397 8.44 -55.41 -13.83
C MET A 397 8.06 -56.88 -13.70
N SER A 398 7.00 -57.27 -14.40
CA SER A 398 6.61 -58.66 -14.52
C SER A 398 7.55 -59.37 -15.48
N SER A 399 8.18 -60.45 -15.04
CA SER A 399 9.01 -61.33 -15.86
C SER A 399 8.38 -62.70 -16.01
N LYS A 400 8.69 -63.41 -17.10
CA LYS A 400 8.33 -64.82 -17.21
C LYS A 400 8.94 -65.64 -16.06
N PRO A 401 8.18 -66.54 -15.41
CA PRO A 401 8.75 -67.47 -14.45
C PRO A 401 9.76 -68.37 -15.17
N ASN A 402 10.95 -68.56 -14.58
CA ASN A 402 12.07 -69.32 -15.14
C ASN A 402 12.52 -68.84 -16.53
N PRO A 403 13.13 -67.66 -16.64
CA PRO A 403 13.55 -67.10 -17.91
C PRO A 403 14.67 -67.90 -18.57
N SER A 404 14.68 -67.94 -19.90
CA SER A 404 15.77 -68.57 -20.65
C SER A 404 17.08 -67.79 -20.51
N ALA A 405 18.22 -68.46 -20.68
CA ALA A 405 19.54 -67.83 -20.65
C ALA A 405 19.65 -66.66 -21.66
N GLU A 406 19.04 -66.78 -22.84
CA GLU A 406 19.03 -65.72 -23.85
C GLU A 406 18.14 -64.53 -23.44
N ALA A 407 17.04 -64.76 -22.71
CA ALA A 407 16.22 -63.68 -22.16
C ALA A 407 17.00 -62.88 -21.10
N ILE A 408 17.75 -63.56 -20.23
CA ILE A 408 18.63 -62.93 -19.23
C ILE A 408 19.72 -62.09 -19.94
N LYS A 409 20.39 -62.67 -20.94
CA LYS A 409 21.43 -61.97 -21.72
C LYS A 409 20.86 -60.76 -22.47
N THR A 410 19.67 -60.89 -23.04
CA THR A 410 18.98 -59.79 -23.73
C THR A 410 18.61 -58.65 -22.79
N TRP A 411 18.17 -58.95 -21.57
CA TRP A 411 17.92 -57.93 -20.56
C TRP A 411 19.18 -57.18 -20.17
N LYS A 412 20.26 -57.90 -19.84
CA LYS A 412 21.56 -57.29 -19.45
C LYS A 412 22.06 -56.34 -20.55
N ARG A 413 21.94 -56.73 -21.83
CA ARG A 413 22.31 -55.88 -22.98
C ARG A 413 21.37 -54.70 -23.24
N LYS A 414 20.11 -54.74 -22.79
CA LYS A 414 19.14 -53.66 -23.07
C LYS A 414 19.54 -52.38 -22.30
N LYS A 415 19.73 -51.28 -23.02
CA LYS A 415 20.04 -49.96 -22.43
C LYS A 415 18.82 -49.05 -22.53
N PHE A 416 18.53 -48.34 -21.45
CA PHE A 416 17.61 -47.22 -21.44
C PHE A 416 18.39 -45.97 -21.05
N ASP A 417 18.50 -45.00 -21.96
CA ASP A 417 19.19 -43.74 -21.71
C ASP A 417 18.17 -42.60 -21.64
N ARG A 418 17.63 -42.36 -20.43
CA ARG A 418 16.60 -41.34 -20.17
C ARG A 418 15.43 -41.41 -21.18
N VAL A 419 15.01 -42.63 -21.51
CA VAL A 419 13.96 -42.86 -22.50
C VAL A 419 12.65 -42.33 -21.91
N PRO A 420 11.99 -41.34 -22.53
CA PRO A 420 10.76 -40.79 -21.98
C PRO A 420 9.63 -41.80 -22.07
N LEU A 421 8.94 -41.97 -20.95
CA LEU A 421 7.71 -42.74 -20.86
C LEU A 421 6.49 -41.81 -20.89
N LEU A 422 6.54 -40.74 -20.10
CA LEU A 422 5.52 -39.69 -20.04
C LEU A 422 6.22 -38.33 -20.08
N ARG A 423 5.70 -37.39 -20.87
CA ARG A 423 6.01 -35.96 -20.79
C ARG A 423 4.72 -35.17 -20.95
N ILE A 424 4.53 -34.16 -20.11
CA ILE A 424 3.43 -33.22 -20.24
C ILE A 424 3.97 -31.88 -20.72
N GLY A 425 3.39 -31.34 -21.80
CA GLY A 425 3.71 -30.01 -22.31
C GLY A 425 3.07 -28.90 -21.48
N ASP A 426 3.51 -27.65 -21.69
CA ASP A 426 3.00 -26.47 -20.98
C ASP A 426 1.51 -26.19 -21.25
N ASP A 427 0.95 -26.74 -22.32
CA ASP A 427 -0.47 -26.68 -22.69
C ASP A 427 -1.27 -27.88 -22.17
N GLY A 428 -0.65 -28.78 -21.41
CA GLY A 428 -1.24 -30.04 -20.95
C GLY A 428 -1.20 -31.15 -22.00
N ALA A 429 -0.52 -30.95 -23.14
CA ALA A 429 -0.37 -31.99 -24.15
C ALA A 429 0.37 -33.20 -23.58
N VAL A 430 -0.26 -34.37 -23.68
CA VAL A 430 0.28 -35.62 -23.17
C VAL A 430 1.10 -36.30 -24.27
N VAL A 431 2.38 -36.52 -24.00
CA VAL A 431 3.23 -37.41 -24.80
C VAL A 431 3.48 -38.67 -23.97
N LEU A 432 2.68 -39.70 -24.22
CA LEU A 432 2.84 -41.03 -23.64
C LEU A 432 3.49 -41.94 -24.68
N ALA A 433 4.69 -42.43 -24.39
CA ALA A 433 5.36 -43.39 -25.26
C ALA A 433 4.66 -44.76 -25.18
N ALA A 434 4.68 -45.50 -26.29
CA ALA A 434 4.31 -46.91 -26.27
C ALA A 434 5.14 -47.66 -25.22
N ASN A 435 4.52 -48.62 -24.53
CA ASN A 435 5.21 -49.38 -23.50
C ASN A 435 6.45 -50.06 -24.11
N PRO A 436 7.69 -49.70 -23.69
CA PRO A 436 8.90 -50.23 -24.30
C PRO A 436 9.21 -51.69 -23.88
N LEU A 437 8.43 -52.19 -22.91
CA LEU A 437 8.42 -53.57 -22.42
C LEU A 437 6.94 -54.00 -22.29
N PRO A 438 6.24 -54.26 -23.42
CA PRO A 438 4.83 -54.61 -23.38
C PRO A 438 4.64 -56.10 -23.05
N ASP A 439 3.45 -56.46 -22.58
CA ASP A 439 3.06 -57.85 -22.33
C ASP A 439 2.86 -58.64 -23.65
N GLY A 440 2.96 -59.97 -23.60
CA GLY A 440 2.65 -60.85 -24.72
C GLY A 440 3.30 -62.25 -24.66
N PRO A 441 2.80 -63.21 -25.47
CA PRO A 441 3.22 -64.61 -25.42
C PRO A 441 4.71 -64.80 -25.69
N ASP A 442 5.34 -63.94 -26.49
CA ASP A 442 6.76 -63.97 -26.82
C ASP A 442 7.60 -62.94 -26.07
N LYS A 443 7.02 -62.19 -25.12
CA LYS A 443 7.70 -61.10 -24.42
C LYS A 443 8.26 -61.58 -23.07
N PRO A 444 9.58 -61.45 -22.82
CA PRO A 444 10.18 -61.90 -21.57
C PRO A 444 9.96 -60.94 -20.38
N PHE A 445 9.53 -59.69 -20.64
CA PHE A 445 9.37 -58.63 -19.64
C PHE A 445 8.14 -57.79 -19.95
N CYS A 446 7.45 -57.36 -18.91
CA CYS A 446 6.41 -56.36 -18.97
C CYS A 446 6.66 -55.26 -17.92
N LEU A 447 6.65 -53.99 -18.32
CA LEU A 447 6.54 -52.88 -17.39
C LEU A 447 5.07 -52.65 -17.08
N CYS A 448 4.70 -52.78 -15.81
CA CYS A 448 3.35 -52.58 -15.33
C CYS A 448 3.26 -51.37 -14.41
N ILE A 449 2.10 -50.73 -14.39
CA ILE A 449 1.71 -49.74 -13.39
C ILE A 449 0.46 -50.25 -12.70
N ASN A 450 0.51 -50.36 -11.37
CA ASN A 450 -0.56 -50.90 -10.54
C ASN A 450 -1.05 -52.29 -11.00
N GLY A 451 -0.14 -53.11 -11.53
CA GLY A 451 -0.43 -54.46 -12.02
C GLY A 451 -0.89 -54.55 -13.48
N GLU A 452 -1.01 -53.43 -14.20
CA GLU A 452 -1.47 -53.40 -15.59
C GLU A 452 -0.38 -52.96 -16.58
N ALA A 453 -0.31 -53.63 -17.73
CA ALA A 453 0.63 -53.31 -18.82
C ALA A 453 0.21 -52.08 -19.64
N THR A 454 -1.08 -51.73 -19.60
CA THR A 454 -1.68 -50.62 -20.34
C THR A 454 -1.48 -49.31 -19.57
N LEU A 455 -0.32 -48.69 -19.77
CA LEU A 455 0.11 -47.52 -18.98
C LEU A 455 -0.84 -46.32 -19.08
N SER A 456 -1.53 -46.16 -20.21
CA SER A 456 -2.52 -45.09 -20.43
C SER A 456 -3.75 -45.17 -19.53
N ASN A 457 -3.96 -46.28 -18.82
CA ASN A 457 -5.02 -46.37 -17.81
C ASN A 457 -4.72 -45.50 -16.58
N TYR A 458 -3.43 -45.21 -16.33
CA TYR A 458 -2.97 -44.49 -15.15
C TYR A 458 -2.19 -43.21 -15.48
N LEU A 459 -1.42 -43.19 -16.57
CA LEU A 459 -0.56 -42.06 -16.90
C LEU A 459 -1.23 -41.12 -17.90
N GLY A 460 -1.25 -39.82 -17.59
CA GLY A 460 -1.76 -38.78 -18.49
C GLY A 460 -3.24 -38.93 -18.86
N CYS A 461 -4.01 -39.68 -18.09
CA CYS A 461 -5.38 -40.10 -18.45
C CYS A 461 -6.48 -39.20 -17.88
N LYS A 462 -6.10 -38.13 -17.16
CA LYS A 462 -7.01 -37.20 -16.50
C LYS A 462 -6.86 -35.77 -17.03
N ALA A 463 -7.66 -34.87 -16.45
CA ALA A 463 -7.69 -33.44 -16.73
C ALA A 463 -6.28 -32.88 -16.96
N TYR A 464 -6.11 -32.16 -18.08
CA TYR A 464 -4.85 -31.47 -18.40
C TYR A 464 -3.61 -32.38 -18.39
N GLY A 465 -3.76 -33.68 -18.66
CA GLY A 465 -2.64 -34.63 -18.65
C GLY A 465 -2.21 -35.12 -17.27
N ALA A 466 -3.03 -34.89 -16.24
CA ALA A 466 -2.81 -35.49 -14.94
C ALA A 466 -2.91 -37.04 -14.99
N SER A 467 -2.27 -37.68 -14.03
CA SER A 467 -2.24 -39.13 -13.84
C SER A 467 -3.12 -39.56 -12.67
N LYS A 468 -3.41 -40.86 -12.60
CA LYS A 468 -4.23 -41.49 -11.57
C LYS A 468 -3.38 -42.43 -10.72
N THR A 469 -3.43 -42.25 -9.40
CA THR A 469 -2.81 -43.17 -8.43
C THR A 469 -3.56 -44.49 -8.35
N ARG A 470 -2.98 -45.49 -7.68
CA ARG A 470 -3.62 -46.79 -7.42
C ARG A 470 -4.94 -46.67 -6.62
N ASN A 471 -5.06 -45.62 -5.82
CA ASN A 471 -6.26 -45.31 -5.03
C ASN A 471 -7.20 -44.34 -5.75
N ASN A 472 -7.08 -44.24 -7.07
CA ASN A 472 -7.90 -43.39 -7.93
C ASN A 472 -7.76 -41.87 -7.74
N LYS A 473 -6.87 -41.41 -6.85
CA LYS A 473 -6.55 -39.98 -6.66
C LYS A 473 -5.83 -39.41 -7.87
N VAL A 474 -6.05 -38.12 -8.15
CA VAL A 474 -5.43 -37.41 -9.27
C VAL A 474 -4.12 -36.76 -8.82
N ILE A 475 -3.07 -36.89 -9.63
CA ILE A 475 -1.75 -36.28 -9.40
C ILE A 475 -1.14 -35.84 -10.72
N PHE A 476 -0.51 -34.67 -10.76
CA PHE A 476 0.18 -34.19 -11.94
C PHE A 476 1.65 -34.61 -11.93
N ILE A 477 2.05 -35.34 -12.97
CA ILE A 477 3.42 -35.83 -13.15
C ILE A 477 3.97 -35.19 -14.42
N GLU A 478 4.97 -34.34 -14.27
CA GLU A 478 5.55 -33.57 -15.36
C GLU A 478 6.27 -34.48 -16.36
N ASN A 479 7.03 -35.44 -15.84
CA ASN A 479 7.85 -36.32 -16.69
C ASN A 479 8.20 -37.64 -16.00
N ILE A 480 8.16 -38.72 -16.78
CA ILE A 480 8.66 -40.05 -16.40
C ILE A 480 9.68 -40.50 -17.42
N GLN A 481 10.85 -40.96 -16.97
CA GLN A 481 11.92 -41.48 -17.80
C GLN A 481 12.44 -42.83 -17.30
N LEU A 482 12.84 -43.69 -18.23
CA LEU A 482 13.48 -44.96 -17.96
C LEU A 482 14.99 -44.84 -18.12
N GLN A 483 15.73 -45.40 -17.16
CA GLN A 483 17.17 -45.47 -17.20
C GLN A 483 17.69 -46.83 -16.75
N LYS A 484 18.60 -47.41 -17.54
CA LYS A 484 19.31 -48.65 -17.23
C LYS A 484 20.57 -48.69 -18.08
N LYS A 485 21.73 -48.93 -17.48
CA LYS A 485 22.97 -49.09 -18.26
C LYS A 485 23.09 -50.52 -18.80
N PHE A 486 24.05 -50.66 -19.72
CA PHE A 486 24.50 -51.97 -20.18
C PHE A 486 25.02 -52.78 -18.99
N ASP A 487 24.73 -54.09 -18.98
CA ASP A 487 25.06 -55.08 -17.93
C ASP A 487 24.48 -54.84 -16.53
N GLU A 488 23.85 -53.69 -16.25
CA GLU A 488 23.03 -53.50 -15.06
C GLU A 488 21.73 -54.33 -15.16
N THR A 489 21.22 -54.81 -14.03
CA THR A 489 20.02 -55.67 -13.98
C THR A 489 18.78 -54.92 -13.51
N ASP A 490 18.95 -53.79 -12.82
CA ASP A 490 17.86 -52.96 -12.34
C ASP A 490 17.46 -51.90 -13.37
N LEU A 491 16.16 -51.71 -13.55
CA LEU A 491 15.58 -50.60 -14.31
C LEU A 491 15.23 -49.47 -13.34
N GLN A 492 15.76 -48.27 -13.59
CA GLN A 492 15.35 -47.07 -12.88
C GLN A 492 14.19 -46.39 -13.60
N VAL A 493 13.11 -46.13 -12.87
CA VAL A 493 12.02 -45.25 -13.28
C VAL A 493 12.20 -43.93 -12.56
N LYS A 494 12.47 -42.88 -13.32
CA LYS A 494 12.71 -41.51 -12.83
C LYS A 494 11.44 -40.69 -13.02
N VAL A 495 10.88 -40.17 -11.94
CA VAL A 495 9.60 -39.48 -11.91
C VAL A 495 9.80 -38.07 -11.37
N GLN A 496 9.35 -37.07 -12.14
CA GLN A 496 9.29 -35.68 -11.72
C GLN A 496 7.82 -35.31 -11.50
N LEU A 497 7.47 -34.95 -10.27
CA LEU A 497 6.16 -34.40 -9.90
C LEU A 497 6.14 -32.89 -10.10
N MET A 498 4.93 -32.32 -10.11
CA MET A 498 4.73 -30.87 -10.06
C MET A 498 5.33 -30.26 -8.79
N GLY A 499 6.20 -29.25 -8.94
CA GLY A 499 6.72 -28.46 -7.82
C GLY A 499 8.24 -28.38 -7.73
N SER A 500 8.75 -28.00 -6.56
CA SER A 500 10.16 -27.65 -6.36
C SER A 500 11.09 -28.81 -5.99
N GLY A 501 10.58 -30.04 -5.92
CA GLY A 501 11.36 -31.20 -5.51
C GLY A 501 12.21 -31.81 -6.62
N SER A 502 13.17 -32.62 -6.19
CA SER A 502 14.05 -33.38 -7.08
C SER A 502 13.36 -34.61 -7.66
N VAL A 503 13.80 -35.01 -8.85
CA VAL A 503 13.41 -36.27 -9.50
C VAL A 503 13.50 -37.46 -8.54
N LEU A 504 12.38 -38.15 -8.36
CA LEU A 504 12.27 -39.37 -7.56
C LEU A 504 12.69 -40.56 -8.40
N THR A 505 13.53 -41.45 -7.86
CA THR A 505 14.01 -42.64 -8.59
C THR A 505 13.47 -43.91 -7.92
N LEU A 506 12.73 -44.70 -8.68
CA LEU A 506 12.25 -46.03 -8.31
C LEU A 506 13.12 -47.08 -9.00
N THR A 507 13.56 -48.10 -8.26
CA THR A 507 14.40 -49.18 -8.79
C THR A 507 13.59 -50.47 -8.91
N MET A 508 13.41 -50.94 -10.15
CA MET A 508 12.64 -52.13 -10.49
C MET A 508 13.59 -53.27 -10.88
N ASN A 509 13.39 -54.44 -10.29
CA ASN A 509 14.19 -55.63 -10.56
C ASN A 509 13.30 -56.70 -11.23
N PRO A 510 13.76 -57.40 -12.29
CA PRO A 510 12.92 -58.38 -12.99
C PRO A 510 12.87 -59.73 -12.29
N GLY A 511 13.40 -59.85 -11.07
CA GLY A 511 13.45 -61.07 -10.29
C GLY A 511 14.86 -61.62 -10.09
N GLY A 512 15.01 -62.51 -9.10
CA GLY A 512 16.29 -63.07 -8.69
C GLY A 512 17.05 -63.81 -9.80
N ALA A 513 16.34 -64.42 -10.75
CA ALA A 513 16.94 -65.11 -11.90
C ALA A 513 17.73 -64.20 -12.84
N TYR A 514 17.55 -62.88 -12.74
CA TYR A 514 18.22 -61.89 -13.58
C TYR A 514 19.39 -61.19 -12.91
N ARG A 515 19.63 -61.44 -11.62
CA ARG A 515 20.72 -60.81 -10.86
C ARG A 515 22.09 -61.31 -11.30
#